data_AF-A0A7V9HI78-F1
#
_entry.id   AF-A0A7V9HI78-F1
#
_cell.length_a   1.000
_cell.length_b   1.000
_cell.length_c   1.000
_cell.angle_alpha   90.00
_cell.angle_beta   90.00
_cell.angle_gamma   90.00
#
_symmetry.space_group_name_H-M   'P 1'
#
loop_
_entity.id
_entity.type
_entity.pdbx_description
1 polymer ?
#
loop_
_entity_poly.entity_id
_entity_poly.type
_entity_poly.pdbx_seq_one_letter_code
_entity_poly.pdbx_strand_id
1 'polypeptide(L)'
;MTTTPSRLTSFRERKDQYYGSDPHSPLSEAQRTAFTGMRYYDERPDLVFELPIDSSGEDVGEHLEMPTSDGQAKHYVRAGRIRFEADGQPVTLTVFKDVERGRYFLPFRDGTSGKETYGAGRYLDPKTRPDGTLVVDFNYAYNPYCAYGEGWSCPIPPLENFARPKIEAGERRFHDDD
;
A
#
# COMPACT_ATOMS: atom_id res chain seq x y z
N MET A 1 -2.30 -13.39 -32.10
CA MET A 1 -1.02 -13.23 -31.38
C MET A 1 -1.37 -13.08 -29.91
N THR A 2 -1.08 -14.08 -29.08
CA THR A 2 -1.31 -14.02 -27.64
C THR A 2 -0.21 -13.16 -27.02
N THR A 3 -0.53 -11.91 -26.72
CA THR A 3 0.38 -10.99 -26.02
C THR A 3 0.52 -11.47 -24.58
N THR A 4 1.75 -11.75 -24.14
CA THR A 4 2.04 -12.06 -22.73
C THR A 4 1.61 -10.87 -21.87
N PRO A 5 0.80 -11.07 -20.82
CA PRO A 5 0.38 -10.00 -19.92
C PRO A 5 1.58 -9.31 -19.24
N SER A 6 1.45 -8.02 -18.96
CA SER A 6 2.48 -7.27 -18.24
C SER A 6 2.66 -7.83 -16.82
N ARG A 7 3.79 -7.54 -16.18
CA ARG A 7 4.03 -7.97 -14.79
C ARG A 7 2.96 -7.47 -13.83
N LEU A 8 2.44 -6.26 -14.05
CA LEU A 8 1.36 -5.67 -13.25
C LEU A 8 0.04 -6.38 -13.50
N THR A 9 -0.30 -6.63 -14.78
CA THR A 9 -1.51 -7.39 -15.14
C THR A 9 -1.51 -8.78 -14.49
N SER A 10 -0.43 -9.55 -14.66
CA SER A 10 -0.35 -10.88 -14.03
C SER A 10 -0.34 -10.84 -12.50
N PHE A 11 0.14 -9.75 -11.89
CA PHE A 11 0.04 -9.57 -10.45
C PHE A 11 -1.41 -9.35 -10.01
N ARG A 12 -2.14 -8.46 -10.68
CA ARG A 12 -3.56 -8.18 -10.42
C ARG A 12 -4.42 -9.44 -10.61
N GLU A 13 -4.22 -10.17 -11.71
CA GLU A 13 -4.92 -11.43 -11.99
C GLU A 13 -4.71 -12.49 -10.90
N ARG A 14 -3.45 -12.69 -10.47
CA ARG A 14 -3.16 -13.65 -9.37
C ARG A 14 -3.77 -13.20 -8.05
N LYS A 15 -3.78 -11.90 -7.78
CA LYS A 15 -4.40 -11.36 -6.57
C LYS A 15 -5.91 -11.58 -6.62
N ASP A 16 -6.57 -11.26 -7.73
CA ASP A 16 -7.99 -11.50 -7.90
C ASP A 16 -8.33 -12.99 -7.76
N GLN A 17 -7.54 -13.88 -8.34
CA GLN A 17 -7.72 -15.32 -8.16
C GLN A 17 -7.62 -15.74 -6.68
N TYR A 18 -6.59 -15.27 -5.97
CA TYR A 18 -6.44 -15.54 -4.54
C TYR A 18 -7.65 -15.05 -3.74
N TYR A 19 -8.10 -13.81 -3.97
CA TYR A 19 -9.24 -13.25 -3.24
C TYR A 19 -10.56 -13.95 -3.56
N GLY A 20 -10.78 -14.34 -4.83
CA GLY A 20 -12.02 -14.97 -5.25
C GLY A 20 -12.13 -16.46 -4.90
N SER A 21 -11.01 -17.17 -4.71
CA SER A 21 -11.03 -18.64 -4.63
C SER A 21 -10.23 -19.28 -3.50
N ASP A 22 -9.28 -18.57 -2.87
CA ASP A 22 -8.46 -19.16 -1.81
C ASP A 22 -9.22 -19.23 -0.48
N PRO A 23 -9.11 -20.33 0.28
CA PRO A 23 -9.70 -20.43 1.62
C PRO A 23 -9.21 -19.37 2.62
N HIS A 24 -7.99 -18.85 2.44
CA HIS A 24 -7.40 -17.81 3.28
C HIS A 24 -7.68 -16.39 2.78
N SER A 25 -8.54 -16.24 1.77
CA SER A 25 -8.97 -14.94 1.27
C SER A 25 -9.53 -14.08 2.42
N PRO A 26 -9.22 -12.76 2.44
CA PRO A 26 -9.81 -11.85 3.42
C PRO A 26 -11.28 -11.53 3.12
N LEU A 27 -11.82 -11.96 1.97
CA LEU A 27 -13.23 -11.80 1.63
C LEU A 27 -14.08 -12.84 2.35
N SER A 28 -15.25 -12.43 2.84
CA SER A 28 -16.27 -13.36 3.35
C SER A 28 -16.82 -14.26 2.23
N GLU A 29 -17.46 -15.37 2.58
CA GLU A 29 -18.09 -16.27 1.60
C GLU A 29 -19.10 -15.55 0.69
N ALA A 30 -19.91 -14.67 1.27
CA ALA A 30 -20.87 -13.86 0.53
C ALA A 30 -20.16 -12.91 -0.45
N GLN A 31 -19.07 -12.25 -0.03
CA GLN A 31 -18.28 -11.38 -0.89
C GLN A 31 -17.60 -12.16 -2.01
N ARG A 32 -17.02 -13.33 -1.74
CA ARG A 32 -16.39 -14.19 -2.77
C ARG A 32 -17.39 -14.62 -3.84
N THR A 33 -18.63 -14.90 -3.45
CA THR A 33 -19.69 -15.30 -4.39
C THR A 33 -20.04 -14.17 -5.38
N ALA A 34 -19.97 -12.91 -4.95
CA ALA A 34 -20.23 -11.73 -5.77
C ALA A 34 -18.95 -11.11 -6.37
N PHE A 35 -17.77 -11.69 -6.11
CA PHE A 35 -16.49 -11.08 -6.46
C PHE A 35 -16.18 -11.25 -7.95
N THR A 36 -16.01 -10.14 -8.65
CA THR A 36 -15.67 -10.12 -10.09
C THR A 36 -14.26 -9.59 -10.37
N GLY A 37 -13.44 -9.39 -9.33
CA GLY A 37 -12.13 -8.76 -9.41
C GLY A 37 -12.05 -7.45 -8.61
N MET A 38 -10.84 -7.08 -8.21
CA MET A 38 -10.57 -5.83 -7.53
C MET A 38 -10.69 -4.64 -8.47
N ARG A 39 -11.02 -3.48 -7.91
CA ARG A 39 -11.04 -2.21 -8.63
C ARG A 39 -9.65 -1.59 -8.55
N TYR A 40 -9.06 -1.27 -9.70
CA TYR A 40 -7.77 -0.62 -9.82
C TYR A 40 -7.89 0.70 -10.58
N TYR A 41 -6.94 1.59 -10.36
CA TYR A 41 -6.63 2.63 -11.34
C TYR A 41 -5.91 2.02 -12.55
N ASP A 42 -5.98 2.73 -13.67
CA ASP A 42 -5.12 2.48 -14.82
C ASP A 42 -3.65 2.56 -14.41
N GLU A 43 -2.79 1.90 -15.17
CA GLU A 43 -1.34 1.93 -14.92
C GLU A 43 -0.81 3.36 -15.11
N ARG A 44 -0.04 3.83 -14.12
CA ARG A 44 0.55 5.17 -14.06
C ARG A 44 2.07 5.07 -14.01
N PRO A 45 2.75 5.07 -15.18
CA PRO A 45 4.21 5.05 -15.23
C PRO A 45 4.87 6.27 -14.58
N ASP A 46 4.16 7.39 -14.53
CA ASP A 46 4.57 8.64 -13.87
C ASP A 46 4.57 8.55 -12.33
N LEU A 47 3.98 7.50 -11.76
CA LEU A 47 3.97 7.21 -10.32
C LEU A 47 4.85 6.00 -9.96
N VAL A 48 5.88 5.73 -10.78
CA VAL A 48 6.92 4.72 -10.55
C VAL A 48 8.24 5.42 -10.33
N PHE A 49 8.83 5.23 -9.14
CA PHE A 49 10.05 5.92 -8.74
C PHE A 49 11.15 4.96 -8.30
N GLU A 50 12.39 5.32 -8.60
CA GLU A 50 13.59 4.74 -7.99
C GLU A 50 14.20 5.80 -7.06
N LEU A 51 13.95 5.66 -5.75
CA LEU A 51 14.26 6.71 -4.76
C LEU A 51 15.33 6.23 -3.77
N PRO A 52 16.34 7.05 -3.46
CA PRO A 52 17.16 6.80 -2.28
C PRO A 52 16.29 6.95 -1.02
N ILE A 53 16.60 6.14 0.00
CA ILE A 53 16.05 6.35 1.33
C ILE A 53 16.93 7.35 2.08
N ASP A 54 16.37 8.48 2.48
CA ASP A 54 17.06 9.43 3.34
C ASP A 54 17.06 8.92 4.78
N SER A 55 18.23 8.48 5.22
CA SER A 55 18.48 7.95 6.56
C SER A 55 19.13 8.98 7.50
N SER A 56 19.16 10.28 7.16
CA SER A 56 19.84 11.30 7.98
C SER A 56 18.97 11.89 9.10
N GLY A 57 17.71 11.47 9.22
CA GLY A 57 16.81 11.93 10.28
C GLY A 57 17.20 11.38 11.65
N GLU A 58 17.07 12.17 12.70
CA GLU A 58 17.41 11.76 14.08
C GLU A 58 16.54 10.62 14.60
N ASP A 59 15.33 10.48 14.05
CA ASP A 59 14.36 9.43 14.35
C ASP A 59 14.58 8.14 13.52
N VAL A 60 15.56 8.12 12.62
CA VAL A 60 15.91 6.93 11.85
C VAL A 60 16.55 5.89 12.78
N GLY A 61 16.07 4.65 12.69
CA GLY A 61 16.44 3.57 13.61
C GLY A 61 15.58 3.51 14.87
N GLU A 62 14.71 4.50 15.10
CA GLU A 62 13.76 4.46 16.23
C GLU A 62 12.77 3.30 16.05
N HIS A 63 12.61 2.51 17.11
CA HIS A 63 11.55 1.52 17.22
C HIS A 63 10.26 2.21 17.62
N LEU A 64 9.18 1.91 16.91
CA LEU A 64 7.86 2.43 17.21
C LEU A 64 6.80 1.34 17.16
N GLU A 65 5.73 1.60 17.89
CA GLU A 65 4.48 0.86 17.83
C GLU A 65 3.51 1.59 16.92
N MET A 66 3.13 0.96 15.82
CA MET A 66 2.08 1.47 14.95
C MET A 66 0.75 0.88 15.42
N PRO A 67 -0.24 1.71 15.82
CA PRO A 67 -1.54 1.22 16.23
C PRO A 67 -2.23 0.54 15.06
N THR A 68 -3.06 -0.44 15.37
CA THR A 68 -3.80 -1.24 14.39
C THR A 68 -5.31 -1.06 14.56
N SER A 69 -6.08 -1.42 13.54
CA SER A 69 -7.54 -1.26 13.49
C SER A 69 -8.33 -1.96 14.60
N ASP A 70 -7.77 -3.00 15.24
CA ASP A 70 -8.40 -3.74 16.35
C ASP A 70 -7.90 -3.28 17.73
N GLY A 71 -7.18 -2.15 17.80
CA GLY A 71 -6.68 -1.56 19.05
C GLY A 71 -5.38 -2.18 19.56
N GLN A 72 -4.78 -3.13 18.83
CA GLN A 72 -3.44 -3.64 19.11
C GLN A 72 -2.36 -2.73 18.48
N ALA A 73 -1.10 -3.14 18.56
CA ALA A 73 0.00 -2.49 17.87
C ALA A 73 0.94 -3.49 17.19
N LYS A 74 1.65 -3.00 16.16
CA LYS A 74 2.75 -3.73 15.51
C LYS A 74 4.04 -2.94 15.59
N HIS A 75 5.16 -3.65 15.72
CA HIS A 75 6.47 -3.04 15.89
C HIS A 75 7.17 -2.82 14.56
N TYR A 76 7.65 -1.60 14.38
CA TYR A 76 8.41 -1.17 13.22
C TYR A 76 9.68 -0.44 13.64
N VAL A 77 10.58 -0.28 12.68
CA VAL A 77 11.70 0.67 12.75
C VAL A 77 11.50 1.73 11.69
N ARG A 78 11.71 3.01 12.02
CA ARG A 78 11.81 4.07 11.00
C ARG A 78 13.06 3.85 10.16
N ALA A 79 12.89 3.47 8.90
CA ALA A 79 14.03 3.22 8.01
C ALA A 79 14.59 4.50 7.39
N GLY A 80 13.76 5.54 7.28
CA GLY A 80 14.10 6.80 6.63
C GLY A 80 12.94 7.36 5.84
N ARG A 81 13.22 8.31 4.96
CA ARG A 81 12.19 9.02 4.19
C ARG A 81 12.47 8.94 2.70
N ILE A 82 11.41 8.83 1.91
CA ILE A 82 11.45 9.01 0.46
C ILE A 82 10.82 10.35 0.10
N ARG A 83 11.36 11.01 -0.93
CA ARG A 83 10.87 12.28 -1.44
C ARG A 83 10.65 12.20 -2.93
N PHE A 84 9.49 12.64 -3.38
CA PHE A 84 9.09 12.62 -4.78
C PHE A 84 8.06 13.72 -5.04
N GLU A 85 7.65 13.87 -6.29
CA GLU A 85 6.59 14.79 -6.68
C GLU A 85 5.37 13.99 -7.15
N ALA A 86 4.18 14.40 -6.73
CA ALA A 86 2.92 13.88 -7.23
C ALA A 86 1.96 15.05 -7.45
N ASP A 87 1.30 15.09 -8.61
CA ASP A 87 0.38 16.17 -9.00
C ASP A 87 1.02 17.57 -8.85
N GLY A 88 2.29 17.70 -9.23
CA GLY A 88 3.05 18.96 -9.12
C GLY A 88 3.39 19.40 -7.69
N GLN A 89 3.16 18.55 -6.69
CA GLN A 89 3.40 18.86 -5.28
C GLN A 89 4.48 17.95 -4.68
N PRO A 90 5.41 18.50 -3.88
CA PRO A 90 6.40 17.70 -3.19
C PRO A 90 5.72 16.83 -2.11
N VAL A 91 6.07 15.55 -2.09
CA VAL A 91 5.62 14.57 -1.12
C VAL A 91 6.83 13.99 -0.39
N THR A 92 6.70 13.86 0.93
CA THR A 92 7.65 13.12 1.77
C THR A 92 6.87 12.05 2.50
N LEU A 93 7.33 10.81 2.44
CA LEU A 93 6.77 9.69 3.21
C LEU A 93 7.88 8.98 3.98
N THR A 94 7.61 8.64 5.23
CA THR A 94 8.46 7.76 6.04
C THR A 94 8.28 6.31 5.61
N VAL A 95 9.40 5.63 5.35
CA VAL A 95 9.45 4.19 5.11
C VAL A 95 9.73 3.50 6.43
N PHE A 96 8.95 2.47 6.74
CA PHE A 96 9.12 1.65 7.92
C PHE A 96 9.72 0.30 7.55
N LYS A 97 10.36 -0.35 8.52
CA LYS A 97 10.82 -1.73 8.40
C LYS A 97 10.12 -2.58 9.44
N ASP A 98 9.39 -3.59 9.01
CA ASP A 98 8.74 -4.57 9.88
C ASP A 98 9.81 -5.32 10.70
N VAL A 99 9.74 -5.26 12.03
CA VAL A 99 10.74 -5.85 12.93
C VAL A 99 10.76 -7.38 12.80
N GLU A 100 9.60 -8.01 12.60
CA GLU A 100 9.46 -9.45 12.54
C GLU A 100 9.88 -10.00 11.18
N ARG A 101 9.50 -9.31 10.09
CA ARG A 101 9.69 -9.78 8.72
C ARG A 101 10.91 -9.19 8.02
N GLY A 102 11.46 -8.10 8.54
CA GLY A 102 12.59 -7.39 7.97
C GLY A 102 12.30 -6.71 6.63
N ARG A 103 11.03 -6.58 6.22
CA ARG A 103 10.61 -5.99 4.94
C ARG A 103 10.28 -4.51 5.11
N TYR A 104 10.53 -3.74 4.05
CA TYR A 104 10.06 -2.36 4.00
C TYR A 104 8.54 -2.30 3.84
N PHE A 105 7.95 -1.36 4.54
CA PHE A 105 6.52 -1.14 4.63
C PHE A 105 6.25 0.35 4.53
N LEU A 106 5.39 0.73 3.60
CA LEU A 106 5.01 2.11 3.34
C LEU A 106 3.49 2.24 3.48
N PRO A 107 2.97 2.45 4.69
CA PRO A 107 1.57 2.79 4.90
C PRO A 107 1.36 4.27 4.64
N PHE A 108 0.35 4.64 3.86
CA PHE A 108 0.10 6.04 3.52
C PHE A 108 -1.38 6.35 3.33
N ARG A 109 -1.69 7.63 3.45
CA ARG A 109 -2.93 8.23 2.98
C ARG A 109 -2.61 9.32 1.99
N ASP A 110 -3.57 9.63 1.13
CA ASP A 110 -3.43 10.67 0.11
C ASP A 110 -4.76 11.39 -0.14
N GLY A 111 -4.80 12.31 -1.10
CA GLY A 111 -6.00 13.07 -1.47
C GLY A 111 -7.18 12.24 -2.00
N THR A 112 -6.99 10.93 -2.25
CA THR A 112 -8.03 9.99 -2.72
C THR A 112 -8.67 9.19 -1.59
N SER A 113 -8.05 9.14 -0.41
CA SER A 113 -8.48 8.33 0.73
C SER A 113 -9.87 8.76 1.23
N GLY A 114 -10.80 7.80 1.30
CA GLY A 114 -12.19 8.03 1.73
C GLY A 114 -13.11 8.63 0.65
N LYS A 115 -12.62 8.71 -0.60
CA LYS A 115 -13.40 9.16 -1.76
C LYS A 115 -13.34 8.13 -2.88
N GLU A 116 -12.12 7.76 -3.25
CA GLU A 116 -11.84 6.85 -4.37
C GLU A 116 -11.08 5.59 -3.92
N THR A 117 -10.32 5.71 -2.82
CA THR A 117 -9.54 4.63 -2.19
C THR A 117 -9.97 4.42 -0.74
N TYR A 118 -9.53 3.31 -0.13
CA TYR A 118 -9.95 2.93 1.21
C TYR A 118 -9.69 4.04 2.24
N GLY A 119 -10.71 4.28 3.08
CA GLY A 119 -10.77 5.43 3.98
C GLY A 119 -9.61 5.50 4.97
N ALA A 120 -9.08 4.39 5.47
CA ALA A 120 -7.98 4.39 6.44
C ALA A 120 -6.59 4.59 5.79
N GLY A 121 -6.48 4.41 4.47
CA GLY A 121 -5.24 4.46 3.71
C GLY A 121 -4.90 3.15 3.02
N ARG A 122 -3.73 3.13 2.37
CA ARG A 122 -3.23 2.01 1.57
C ARG A 122 -1.80 1.69 1.96
N TYR A 123 -1.36 0.52 1.55
CA TYR A 123 -0.01 0.05 1.78
C TYR A 123 0.74 -0.12 0.46
N LEU A 124 2.06 0.02 0.53
CA LEU A 124 2.99 -0.41 -0.49
C LEU A 124 4.15 -1.12 0.20
N ASP A 125 4.65 -2.18 -0.43
CA ASP A 125 5.87 -2.89 -0.01
C ASP A 125 6.98 -2.59 -1.03
N PRO A 126 7.81 -1.54 -0.82
CA PRO A 126 8.85 -1.15 -1.75
C PRO A 126 9.89 -2.27 -1.94
N LYS A 127 10.41 -2.40 -3.17
CA LYS A 127 11.47 -3.37 -3.47
C LYS A 127 12.83 -2.68 -3.41
N THR A 128 13.77 -3.28 -2.69
CA THR A 128 15.15 -2.79 -2.64
C THR A 128 15.91 -3.22 -3.89
N ARG A 129 16.66 -2.30 -4.48
CA ARG A 129 17.62 -2.56 -5.56
C ARG A 129 19.01 -2.92 -4.99
N PRO A 130 19.89 -3.53 -5.78
CA PRO A 130 21.26 -3.86 -5.32
C PRO A 130 22.08 -2.65 -4.86
N ASP A 131 21.77 -1.46 -5.36
CA ASP A 131 22.42 -0.18 -4.98
C ASP A 131 21.82 0.46 -3.72
N GLY A 132 20.84 -0.18 -3.09
CA GLY A 132 20.17 0.30 -1.87
C GLY A 132 19.01 1.26 -2.11
N THR A 133 18.73 1.66 -3.35
CA THR A 133 17.54 2.47 -3.66
C THR A 133 16.26 1.63 -3.58
N LEU A 134 15.13 2.30 -3.35
CA LEU A 134 13.81 1.68 -3.31
C LEU A 134 13.07 1.90 -4.63
N VAL A 135 12.56 0.82 -5.21
CA VAL A 135 11.51 0.91 -6.23
C VAL A 135 10.18 1.12 -5.52
N VAL A 136 9.66 2.34 -5.65
CA VAL A 136 8.38 2.79 -5.12
C VAL A 136 7.42 2.89 -6.30
N ASP A 137 6.65 1.82 -6.51
CA ASP A 137 5.67 1.73 -7.60
C ASP A 137 4.26 1.73 -7.03
N PHE A 138 3.59 2.88 -7.10
CA PHE A 138 2.24 3.03 -6.55
C PHE A 138 1.19 2.23 -7.31
N ASN A 139 1.48 1.68 -8.50
CA ASN A 139 0.57 0.76 -9.18
C ASN A 139 0.35 -0.55 -8.44
N TYR A 140 1.26 -0.88 -7.51
CA TYR A 140 1.16 -2.01 -6.59
C TYR A 140 0.61 -1.63 -5.22
N ALA A 141 0.22 -0.37 -4.99
CA ALA A 141 -0.41 0.02 -3.74
C ALA A 141 -1.73 -0.74 -3.54
N TYR A 142 -1.95 -1.24 -2.34
CA TYR A 142 -3.05 -2.15 -2.04
C TYR A 142 -3.81 -1.76 -0.78
N ASN A 143 -5.07 -2.16 -0.71
CA ASN A 143 -5.87 -1.95 0.49
C ASN A 143 -5.49 -2.96 1.58
N PRO A 144 -5.43 -2.53 2.85
CA PRO A 144 -5.30 -3.44 3.99
C PRO A 144 -6.44 -4.45 4.06
N TYR A 145 -6.25 -5.57 4.75
CA TYR A 145 -7.30 -6.58 4.88
C TYR A 145 -8.57 -6.08 5.59
N CYS A 146 -8.43 -5.11 6.51
CA CYS A 146 -9.56 -4.43 7.14
C CYS A 146 -10.45 -3.64 6.16
N ALA A 147 -10.01 -3.42 4.92
CA ALA A 147 -10.86 -2.83 3.88
C ALA A 147 -11.93 -3.79 3.34
N TYR A 148 -11.79 -5.09 3.60
CA TYR A 148 -12.68 -6.13 3.07
C TYR A 148 -13.63 -6.70 4.14
N GLY A 149 -13.29 -6.57 5.42
CA GLY A 149 -14.12 -7.05 6.51
C GLY A 149 -13.50 -6.79 7.88
N GLU A 150 -14.25 -7.13 8.92
CA GLU A 150 -13.82 -7.02 10.32
C GLU A 150 -12.86 -8.16 10.71
N GLY A 151 -12.27 -8.08 11.91
CA GLY A 151 -11.42 -9.13 12.46
C GLY A 151 -9.96 -9.11 11.99
N TRP A 152 -9.55 -8.08 11.25
CA TRP A 152 -8.16 -7.89 10.81
C TRP A 152 -7.46 -6.80 11.60
N SER A 153 -6.25 -7.12 12.09
CA SER A 153 -5.34 -6.17 12.74
C SER A 153 -4.41 -5.51 11.72
N CYS A 154 -4.82 -4.35 11.20
CA CYS A 154 -4.15 -3.64 10.13
C CYS A 154 -3.52 -2.33 10.63
N PRO A 155 -2.21 -2.09 10.42
CA PRO A 155 -1.53 -0.86 10.83
C PRO A 155 -2.17 0.42 10.28
N ILE A 156 -2.41 1.40 11.14
CA ILE A 156 -2.95 2.70 10.73
C ILE A 156 -1.77 3.57 10.26
N PRO A 157 -1.80 4.12 9.03
CA PRO A 157 -0.75 5.03 8.58
C PRO A 157 -0.55 6.18 9.60
N PRO A 158 0.69 6.53 9.95
CA PRO A 158 0.94 7.67 10.83
C PRO A 158 0.70 8.99 10.09
N LEU A 159 0.43 10.07 10.84
CA LEU A 159 0.12 11.39 10.26
C LEU A 159 1.20 11.93 9.32
N GLU A 160 2.47 11.61 9.60
CA GLU A 160 3.61 11.97 8.75
C GLU A 160 3.55 11.35 7.34
N ASN A 161 2.74 10.30 7.15
CA ASN A 161 2.50 9.64 5.87
C ASN A 161 1.15 10.03 5.24
N PHE A 162 0.59 11.18 5.61
CA PHE A 162 -0.61 11.72 4.98
C PHE A 162 -0.18 12.70 3.88
N ALA A 163 -0.08 12.20 2.66
CA ALA A 163 0.17 13.02 1.48
C ALA A 163 -1.06 13.91 1.18
N ARG A 164 -0.82 15.16 0.76
CA ARG A 164 -1.87 16.05 0.27
C ARG A 164 -2.31 15.76 -1.18
N PRO A 165 -1.39 15.58 -2.14
CA PRO A 165 -1.82 15.34 -3.53
C PRO A 165 -2.50 13.98 -3.65
N LYS A 166 -3.22 13.79 -4.76
CA LYS A 166 -3.80 12.50 -5.10
C LYS A 166 -2.72 11.57 -5.67
N ILE A 167 -2.77 10.30 -5.29
CA ILE A 167 -1.93 9.25 -5.87
C ILE A 167 -2.87 8.24 -6.54
N GLU A 168 -3.25 8.54 -7.79
CA GLU A 168 -4.26 7.81 -8.57
C GLU A 168 -3.66 6.56 -9.26
N ALA A 169 -2.99 5.72 -8.49
CA ALA A 169 -2.41 4.44 -8.92
C ALA A 169 -2.73 3.34 -7.91
N GLY A 170 -2.75 2.09 -8.34
CA GLY A 170 -2.99 0.94 -7.45
C GLY A 170 -4.47 0.67 -7.18
N GLU A 171 -4.77 0.07 -6.02
CA GLU A 171 -6.13 -0.33 -5.66
C GLU A 171 -7.01 0.87 -5.32
N ARG A 172 -8.25 0.80 -5.80
CA ARG A 172 -9.38 1.65 -5.43
C ARG A 172 -10.14 1.01 -4.28
N ARG A 173 -11.09 1.73 -3.70
CA ARG A 173 -11.96 1.18 -2.66
C ARG A 173 -12.73 -0.05 -3.19
N PHE A 174 -12.86 -1.07 -2.33
CA PHE A 174 -13.52 -2.32 -2.69
C PHE A 174 -15.05 -2.19 -2.69
N HIS A 175 -15.59 -1.57 -1.64
CA HIS A 175 -17.01 -1.23 -1.52
C HIS A 175 -17.25 0.22 -1.90
N ASP A 176 -18.40 0.51 -2.50
CA ASP A 176 -18.92 1.86 -2.52
C ASP A 176 -19.56 2.10 -1.14
N ASP A 177 -19.19 3.19 -0.47
CA ASP A 177 -19.87 3.58 0.77
C ASP A 177 -21.31 3.99 0.41
N ASP A 178 -22.31 3.38 1.06
CA ASP A 178 -23.72 3.84 1.06
C ASP A 178 -23.85 5.20 1.78
#